data_AF-A0A1B6J3F8-F1
#
_entry.id   AF-A0A1B6J3F8-F1
#
_cell.length_a   1.000
_cell.length_b   1.000
_cell.length_c   1.000
_cell.angle_alpha   90.00
_cell.angle_beta   90.00
_cell.angle_gamma   90.00
#
_symmetry.space_group_name_H-M   'P 1'
#
loop_
_entity.id
_entity.type
_entity.pdbx_description
1 polymer ?
#
loop_
_entity_poly.entity_id
_entity_poly.type
_entity_poly.pdbx_seq_one_letter_code
_entity_poly.pdbx_strand_id
1 'polypeptide(L)'
;MMPASVQLRKNELIIVNEVEFLKKLEVFLQKYSDEVIANYMMWQAASSMTEILTTEMRNRKMEYRRATVGIAAREPRWKECIGVASSLSLAFSSLYVERYFDETSKKAALNMTNMIREEIIRDIQELDWMDEETKKRAVYKASQVVQHIGYPDELTDMNKIEEFYKGL
;
A
#
# COMPACT_ATOMS: atom_id res chain seq x y z
N MET A 1 8.44 7.90 4.11
CA MET A 1 9.73 8.62 4.05
C MET A 1 10.32 8.61 5.46
N MET A 2 11.59 8.26 5.64
CA MET A 2 12.20 8.30 6.99
C MET A 2 12.08 9.73 7.55
N PRO A 3 11.69 9.92 8.83
CA PRO A 3 11.66 11.24 9.43
C PRO A 3 13.04 11.91 9.32
N ALA A 4 13.07 13.22 9.09
CA ALA A 4 14.32 13.99 8.98
C ALA A 4 15.23 13.89 10.23
N SER A 5 14.69 13.41 11.36
CA SER A 5 15.40 13.20 12.62
C SER A 5 16.19 11.89 12.71
N VAL A 6 16.06 10.97 11.74
CA VAL A 6 16.75 9.68 11.79
C VAL A 6 18.21 9.82 11.34
N GLN A 7 19.15 9.70 12.29
CA GLN A 7 20.57 9.60 11.98
C GLN A 7 20.98 8.14 11.78
N LEU A 8 21.42 7.80 10.57
CA LEU A 8 21.91 6.45 10.26
C LEU A 8 23.25 6.21 10.93
N ARG A 9 23.35 5.14 11.71
CA ARG A 9 24.62 4.68 12.29
C ARG A 9 25.29 3.69 11.36
N LYS A 10 26.61 3.52 11.49
CA LYS A 10 27.37 2.52 10.71
C LYS A 10 26.90 1.08 10.97
N ASN A 11 26.34 0.82 12.14
CA ASN A 11 25.82 -0.49 12.55
C ASN A 11 24.28 -0.57 12.47
N GLU A 12 23.65 0.27 11.64
CA GLU A 12 22.20 0.25 11.47
C GLU A 12 21.75 -1.08 10.84
N LEU A 13 20.72 -1.69 11.43
CA LEU A 13 20.17 -2.94 10.93
C LEU A 13 19.29 -2.66 9.71
N ILE A 14 19.62 -3.29 8.58
CA ILE A 14 18.88 -3.16 7.32
C ILE A 14 18.39 -4.54 6.90
N ILE A 15 17.08 -4.68 6.68
CA ILE A 15 16.48 -5.90 6.14
C ILE A 15 16.65 -5.87 4.61
N VAL A 16 17.38 -6.85 4.08
CA VAL A 16 17.60 -6.99 2.63
C VAL A 16 16.80 -8.19 2.13
N ASN A 17 15.69 -7.91 1.42
CA ASN A 17 14.82 -8.96 0.91
C ASN A 17 15.45 -9.73 -0.27
N GLU A 18 16.12 -9.02 -1.18
CA GLU A 18 16.63 -9.58 -2.43
C GLU A 18 18.16 -9.41 -2.53
N VAL A 19 18.88 -10.21 -1.75
CA VAL A 19 20.35 -10.12 -1.64
C VAL A 19 21.03 -10.35 -2.99
N GLU A 20 20.54 -11.32 -3.78
CA GLU A 20 21.17 -11.67 -5.05
C GLU A 20 20.96 -10.61 -6.12
N PHE A 21 19.81 -9.92 -6.10
CA PHE A 21 19.58 -8.77 -6.97
C PHE A 21 20.62 -7.68 -6.73
N LEU A 22 20.89 -7.32 -5.46
CA LEU A 22 21.85 -6.25 -5.14
C LEU A 22 23.28 -6.61 -5.57
N LYS A 23 23.69 -7.88 -5.40
CA LYS A 23 24.99 -8.36 -5.88
C LYS A 23 25.11 -8.25 -7.40
N LYS A 24 24.08 -8.68 -8.13
CA LYS A 24 24.07 -8.60 -9.60
C LYS A 24 23.97 -7.16 -10.09
N LEU A 25 23.28 -6.29 -9.34
CA LEU A 25 23.17 -4.88 -9.66
C LEU A 25 24.53 -4.19 -9.64
N GLU A 26 25.40 -4.49 -8.66
CA GLU A 26 26.77 -3.95 -8.64
C GLU A 26 27.54 -4.28 -9.92
N VAL A 27 27.55 -5.55 -10.32
CA VAL A 27 28.21 -6.01 -11.55
C VAL A 27 27.57 -5.37 -12.79
N PHE A 28 26.24 -5.23 -12.80
CA PHE A 28 25.50 -4.61 -13.89
C PHE A 28 25.86 -3.12 -14.04
N LEU A 29 25.93 -2.37 -12.93
CA LEU A 29 26.25 -0.94 -12.94
C LEU A 29 27.69 -0.71 -13.43
N GLN A 30 28.63 -1.60 -13.14
CA GLN A 30 30.00 -1.52 -13.65
C GLN A 30 30.10 -1.81 -15.16
N LYS A 31 29.10 -2.45 -15.77
CA LYS A 31 29.09 -2.83 -17.19
C LYS A 31 28.70 -1.69 -18.13
N TYR A 32 27.88 -0.74 -17.67
CA TYR A 32 27.35 0.35 -18.50
C TYR A 32 27.95 1.69 -18.10
N SER A 33 27.99 2.66 -19.04
CA SER A 33 28.48 4.00 -18.73
C SER A 33 27.49 4.76 -17.83
N ASP A 34 28.03 5.73 -17.08
CA ASP A 34 27.24 6.64 -16.25
C ASP A 34 26.13 7.34 -17.06
N GLU A 35 26.39 7.67 -18.33
CA GLU A 35 25.41 8.26 -19.24
C GLU A 35 24.20 7.34 -19.48
N VAL A 36 24.43 6.04 -19.71
CA VAL A 36 23.34 5.07 -19.93
C VAL A 36 22.50 4.91 -18.66
N ILE A 37 23.17 4.83 -17.50
CA ILE A 37 22.51 4.71 -16.20
C ILE A 37 21.69 5.99 -15.91
N ALA A 38 22.27 7.16 -16.13
CA ALA A 38 21.59 8.44 -15.94
C ALA A 38 20.40 8.60 -16.88
N ASN A 39 20.54 8.25 -18.16
CA ASN A 39 19.44 8.28 -19.13
C ASN A 39 18.30 7.35 -18.73
N TYR A 40 18.61 6.14 -18.24
CA TYR A 40 17.59 5.23 -17.72
C TYR A 40 16.86 5.81 -16.51
N MET A 41 17.60 6.34 -15.52
CA MET A 41 17.00 6.97 -14.33
C MET A 41 16.11 8.16 -14.70
N MET A 42 16.58 9.02 -15.61
CA MET A 42 15.81 10.17 -16.10
C MET A 42 14.59 9.75 -16.89
N TRP A 43 14.69 8.70 -17.71
CA TRP A 43 13.53 8.13 -18.41
C TRP A 43 12.47 7.61 -17.43
N GLN A 44 12.87 6.90 -16.37
CA GLN A 44 11.93 6.42 -15.35
C GLN A 44 11.20 7.58 -14.66
N ALA A 45 11.92 8.65 -14.31
CA ALA A 45 11.33 9.85 -13.73
C ALA A 45 10.40 10.57 -14.72
N ALA A 46 10.81 10.77 -15.97
CA ALA A 46 9.98 11.41 -16.98
C ALA A 46 8.69 10.59 -17.24
N SER A 47 8.82 9.27 -17.35
CA SER A 47 7.72 8.33 -17.54
C SER A 47 6.70 8.38 -16.39
N SER A 48 7.16 8.46 -15.14
CA SER A 48 6.26 8.57 -13.97
C SER A 48 5.50 9.91 -13.95
N MET A 49 6.11 10.99 -14.41
CA MET A 49 5.50 12.32 -14.44
C MET A 49 4.48 12.53 -15.56
N THR A 50 4.49 11.71 -16.63
CA THR A 50 3.61 11.89 -17.80
C THR A 50 2.12 12.06 -17.46
N GLU A 51 1.64 11.52 -16.34
CA GLU A 51 0.23 11.60 -15.89
C GLU A 51 -0.22 13.02 -15.52
N ILE A 52 0.72 13.88 -15.13
CA ILE A 52 0.47 15.28 -14.74
C ILE A 52 0.90 16.28 -15.81
N LEU A 53 1.37 15.82 -16.97
CA LEU A 53 1.79 16.66 -18.10
C LEU A 53 0.62 16.96 -19.06
N THR A 54 0.97 17.49 -20.23
CA THR A 54 0.03 17.85 -21.30
C THR A 54 -0.80 16.65 -21.78
N THR A 55 -1.94 16.92 -22.40
CA THR A 55 -2.77 15.88 -23.02
C THR A 55 -2.01 15.07 -24.06
N GLU A 56 -1.09 15.68 -24.80
CA GLU A 56 -0.24 14.98 -25.76
C GLU A 56 0.63 13.91 -25.08
N MET A 57 1.34 14.25 -24.00
CA MET A 57 2.19 13.29 -23.28
C MET A 57 1.38 12.15 -22.68
N ARG A 58 0.19 12.46 -22.14
CA ARG A 58 -0.73 11.44 -21.61
C ARG A 58 -1.24 10.50 -22.70
N ASN A 59 -1.53 11.02 -23.89
CA ASN A 59 -1.96 10.19 -25.02
C ASN A 59 -0.83 9.24 -25.47
N ARG A 60 0.43 9.71 -25.51
CA ARG A 60 1.59 8.83 -25.79
C ARG A 60 1.72 7.70 -24.77
N LYS A 61 1.56 7.99 -23.47
CA LYS A 61 1.53 6.93 -22.44
C LYS A 61 0.36 5.96 -22.63
N MET A 62 -0.81 6.44 -23.06
CA MET A 62 -1.95 5.58 -23.35
C MET A 62 -1.70 4.65 -24.54
N GLU A 63 -1.03 5.10 -25.59
CA GLU A 63 -0.63 4.24 -26.71
C GLU A 63 0.31 3.12 -26.24
N TYR A 64 1.32 3.46 -25.43
CA TYR A 64 2.22 2.47 -24.83
C TYR A 64 1.46 1.45 -23.95
N ARG A 65 0.53 1.92 -23.11
CA ARG A 65 -0.29 1.04 -22.27
C ARG A 65 -1.24 0.17 -23.09
N ARG A 66 -1.79 0.68 -24.20
CA ARG A 66 -2.60 -0.12 -25.12
C ARG A 66 -1.78 -1.27 -25.71
N ALA A 67 -0.55 -1.01 -26.13
CA ALA A 67 0.33 -2.01 -26.71
C ALA A 67 0.82 -3.06 -25.68
N THR A 68 1.05 -2.67 -24.43
CA THR A 68 1.67 -3.53 -23.41
C THR A 68 0.67 -4.28 -22.53
N VAL A 69 -0.46 -3.64 -22.18
CA VAL A 69 -1.45 -4.18 -21.24
C VAL A 69 -2.87 -4.17 -21.78
N GLY A 70 -3.07 -3.83 -23.06
CA GLY A 70 -4.35 -3.99 -23.75
C GLY A 70 -5.46 -3.00 -23.35
N ILE A 71 -5.12 -1.84 -22.78
CA ILE A 71 -6.14 -0.87 -22.33
C ILE A 71 -6.86 -0.24 -23.54
N ALA A 72 -8.18 -0.41 -23.58
CA ALA A 72 -9.03 0.05 -24.68
C ALA A 72 -9.16 1.58 -24.74
N ALA A 73 -9.49 2.20 -23.60
CA ALA A 73 -9.76 3.64 -23.52
C ALA A 73 -9.26 4.24 -22.21
N ARG A 74 -9.02 5.55 -22.24
CA ARG A 74 -8.66 6.36 -21.08
C ARG A 74 -9.91 6.65 -20.24
N GLU A 75 -9.77 6.66 -18.92
CA GLU A 75 -10.88 7.01 -18.04
C GLU A 75 -11.29 8.48 -18.19
N PRO A 76 -12.55 8.84 -17.89
CA PRO A 76 -12.95 10.23 -17.79
C PRO A 76 -12.06 11.01 -16.81
N ARG A 77 -11.77 12.28 -17.15
CA ARG A 77 -10.80 13.09 -16.42
C ARG A 77 -11.04 13.16 -14.91
N TRP A 78 -12.30 13.21 -14.47
CA TRP A 78 -12.64 13.26 -13.05
C TRP A 78 -12.19 11.99 -12.29
N LYS A 79 -12.26 10.81 -12.92
CA LYS A 79 -11.79 9.55 -12.31
C LYS A 79 -10.28 9.57 -12.14
N GLU A 80 -9.56 10.05 -13.15
CA GLU A 80 -8.12 10.20 -13.06
C GLU A 80 -7.71 11.17 -11.96
N CYS A 81 -8.43 12.29 -11.83
CA CYS A 81 -8.18 13.26 -10.77
C CYS A 81 -8.40 12.64 -9.39
N ILE A 82 -9.43 11.79 -9.20
CA ILE A 82 -9.61 11.03 -7.95
C ILE A 82 -8.42 10.07 -7.72
N GLY A 83 -7.96 9.39 -8.77
CA GLY A 83 -6.77 8.54 -8.70
C GLY A 83 -5.52 9.29 -8.23
N VAL A 84 -5.25 10.48 -8.77
CA VAL A 84 -4.14 11.33 -8.31
C VAL A 84 -4.37 11.83 -6.88
N ALA A 85 -5.60 12.24 -6.56
CA ALA A 85 -5.95 12.74 -5.25
C ALA A 85 -5.91 11.66 -4.15
N SER A 86 -5.71 10.39 -4.50
CA SER A 86 -5.42 9.31 -3.55
C SER A 86 -4.18 9.57 -2.68
N SER A 87 -3.30 10.51 -3.06
CA SER A 87 -2.24 11.01 -2.17
C SER A 87 -2.77 11.66 -0.88
N LEU A 88 -4.05 12.07 -0.86
CA LEU A 88 -4.78 12.60 0.29
C LEU A 88 -5.81 11.58 0.81
N SER A 89 -5.49 10.29 0.72
CA SER A 89 -6.43 9.19 1.00
C SER A 89 -7.18 9.36 2.32
N LEU A 90 -6.50 9.73 3.41
CA LEU A 90 -7.15 9.91 4.72
C LEU A 90 -8.20 11.03 4.73
N ALA A 91 -7.97 12.12 3.99
CA ALA A 91 -8.94 13.22 3.90
C ALA A 91 -10.19 12.77 3.13
N PHE A 92 -10.00 12.09 1.99
CA PHE A 92 -11.13 11.53 1.23
C PHE A 92 -11.88 10.45 2.00
N SER A 93 -11.17 9.59 2.72
CA SER A 93 -11.76 8.54 3.55
C SER A 93 -12.57 9.14 4.71
N SER A 94 -12.07 10.20 5.36
CA SER A 94 -12.82 10.92 6.40
C SER A 94 -14.15 11.47 5.88
N LEU A 95 -14.12 12.18 4.75
CA LEU A 95 -15.33 12.70 4.09
C LEU A 95 -16.29 11.59 3.64
N TYR A 96 -15.75 10.46 3.17
CA TYR A 96 -16.57 9.32 2.76
C TYR A 96 -17.25 8.67 3.96
N VAL A 97 -16.51 8.48 5.06
CA VAL A 97 -17.03 7.92 6.31
C VAL A 97 -18.16 8.78 6.86
N GLU A 98 -17.94 10.09 6.96
CA GLU A 98 -18.93 11.05 7.46
C GLU A 98 -20.25 10.99 6.68
N ARG A 99 -20.18 10.81 5.35
CA ARG A 99 -21.36 10.93 4.47
C ARG A 99 -22.06 9.62 4.16
N TYR A 100 -21.31 8.52 4.10
CA TYR A 100 -21.80 7.28 3.48
C TYR A 100 -21.62 6.04 4.36
N PHE A 101 -20.78 6.09 5.38
CA PHE A 101 -20.49 4.90 6.16
C PHE A 101 -21.46 4.77 7.34
N ASP A 102 -22.22 3.68 7.34
CA ASP A 102 -23.14 3.35 8.42
C ASP A 102 -22.45 2.60 9.57
N GLU A 103 -22.54 3.16 10.78
CA GLU A 103 -21.93 2.58 11.97
C GLU A 103 -22.52 1.19 12.32
N THR A 104 -23.80 0.93 11.98
CA THR A 104 -24.41 -0.37 12.25
C THR A 104 -23.75 -1.48 11.43
N SER A 105 -23.35 -1.16 10.20
CA SER A 105 -22.58 -2.05 9.33
C SER A 105 -21.20 -2.41 9.92
N LYS A 106 -20.49 -1.46 10.57
CA LYS A 106 -19.22 -1.73 11.28
C LYS A 106 -19.44 -2.68 12.46
N LYS A 107 -20.50 -2.49 13.25
CA LYS A 107 -20.84 -3.38 14.38
C LYS A 107 -21.18 -4.80 13.91
N ALA A 108 -21.97 -4.93 12.84
CA ALA A 108 -22.32 -6.23 12.28
C ALA A 108 -21.08 -6.99 11.77
N ALA A 109 -20.20 -6.31 11.03
CA ALA A 109 -18.96 -6.91 10.53
C ALA A 109 -17.98 -7.27 11.67
N LEU A 110 -17.90 -6.46 12.73
CA LEU A 110 -17.11 -6.79 13.91
C LEU A 110 -17.61 -8.08 14.59
N ASN A 111 -18.93 -8.22 14.76
CA ASN A 111 -19.50 -9.43 15.33
C ASN A 111 -19.21 -10.66 14.46
N MET A 112 -19.43 -10.55 13.15
CA MET A 112 -19.14 -11.62 12.20
C MET A 112 -17.67 -12.06 12.24
N THR A 113 -16.73 -11.11 12.29
CA THR A 113 -15.29 -11.43 12.36
C THR A 113 -14.89 -12.05 13.70
N ASN A 114 -15.58 -11.73 14.81
CA ASN A 114 -15.40 -12.45 16.07
C ASN A 114 -15.88 -13.90 15.97
N MET A 115 -17.06 -14.13 15.40
CA MET A 115 -17.58 -15.49 15.17
C MET A 115 -16.62 -16.32 14.32
N ILE A 116 -16.08 -15.74 13.23
CA ILE A 116 -15.08 -16.41 12.38
C ILE A 116 -13.82 -16.76 13.17
N ARG A 117 -13.32 -15.85 14.03
CA ARG A 117 -12.14 -16.12 14.86
C ARG A 117 -12.39 -17.30 15.80
N GLU A 118 -13.57 -17.35 16.41
CA GLU A 118 -13.95 -18.45 17.32
C GLU A 118 -14.04 -19.79 16.59
N GLU A 119 -14.64 -19.82 15.39
CA GLU A 119 -14.67 -21.04 14.57
C GLU A 119 -13.27 -21.48 14.16
N ILE A 120 -12.39 -20.56 13.72
CA ILE A 120 -11.00 -20.91 13.40
C ILE A 120 -10.29 -21.54 14.60
N ILE A 121 -10.52 -21.04 15.82
CA ILE A 121 -9.93 -21.61 17.03
C ILE A 121 -10.45 -23.03 17.27
N ARG A 122 -11.75 -23.29 17.05
CA ARG A 122 -12.34 -24.64 17.14
C ARG A 122 -11.73 -25.56 16.08
N ASP A 123 -11.71 -25.13 14.82
CA ASP A 123 -11.17 -25.90 13.71
C ASP A 123 -9.72 -26.31 13.97
N ILE A 124 -8.87 -25.39 14.45
CA ILE A 124 -7.45 -25.66 14.76
C ILE A 124 -7.31 -26.81 15.78
N GLN A 125 -8.22 -26.94 16.74
CA GLN A 125 -8.16 -28.00 17.74
C GLN A 125 -8.45 -29.38 17.14
N GLU A 126 -9.28 -29.44 16.10
CA GLU A 126 -9.70 -30.67 15.42
C GLU A 126 -8.73 -31.12 14.31
N LEU A 127 -7.72 -30.32 13.97
CA LEU A 127 -6.78 -30.67 12.89
C LEU A 127 -5.85 -31.83 13.27
N ASP A 128 -6.07 -33.01 12.67
CA ASP A 128 -5.26 -34.22 12.90
C ASP A 128 -3.82 -34.12 12.38
N TRP A 129 -3.55 -33.21 11.44
CA TRP A 129 -2.21 -33.04 10.85
C TRP A 129 -1.28 -32.15 11.69
N MET A 130 -1.80 -31.47 12.71
CA MET A 130 -1.02 -30.59 13.60
C MET A 130 -0.76 -31.25 14.94
N ASP A 131 0.50 -31.19 15.40
CA ASP A 131 0.83 -31.58 16.77
C ASP A 131 0.28 -30.57 17.80
N GLU A 132 0.17 -31.01 19.06
CA GLU A 132 -0.41 -30.23 20.15
C GLU A 132 0.35 -28.95 20.50
N GLU A 133 1.68 -28.91 20.31
CA GLU A 133 2.47 -27.70 20.56
C GLU A 133 2.19 -26.64 19.49
N THR A 134 2.11 -27.08 18.23
CA THR A 134 1.80 -26.23 17.09
C THR A 134 0.36 -25.73 17.15
N LYS A 135 -0.61 -26.57 17.55
CA LYS A 135 -2.01 -26.14 17.80
C LYS A 135 -2.08 -25.04 18.85
N LYS A 136 -1.40 -25.19 20.00
CA LYS A 136 -1.37 -24.15 21.05
C LYS A 136 -0.84 -22.82 20.52
N ARG A 137 0.24 -22.83 19.72
CA ARG A 137 0.80 -21.62 19.09
C ARG A 137 -0.15 -21.00 18.07
N ALA A 138 -0.84 -21.82 17.29
CA ALA A 138 -1.81 -21.36 16.30
C ALA A 138 -3.04 -20.71 16.97
N VAL A 139 -3.59 -21.34 18.02
CA VAL A 139 -4.67 -20.75 18.84
C VAL A 139 -4.23 -19.43 19.47
N TYR A 140 -3.03 -19.38 20.05
CA TYR A 140 -2.49 -18.15 20.60
C TYR A 140 -2.43 -17.06 19.52
N LYS A 141 -1.83 -17.33 18.35
CA LYS A 141 -1.78 -16.36 17.25
C LYS A 141 -3.18 -15.91 16.82
N ALA A 142 -4.13 -16.83 16.66
CA ALA A 142 -5.51 -16.51 16.26
C ALA A 142 -6.20 -15.58 17.28
N SER A 143 -5.98 -15.81 18.58
CA SER A 143 -6.50 -14.94 19.65
C SER A 143 -5.91 -13.52 19.64
N GLN A 144 -4.71 -13.35 19.09
CA GLN A 144 -4.01 -12.05 19.04
C GLN A 144 -4.28 -11.28 17.74
N VAL A 145 -5.09 -11.81 16.81
CA VAL A 145 -5.43 -11.11 15.57
C VAL A 145 -6.28 -9.87 15.88
N VAL A 146 -5.71 -8.70 15.63
CA VAL A 146 -6.41 -7.41 15.74
C VAL A 146 -7.32 -7.21 14.52
N GLN A 147 -8.57 -6.81 14.75
CA GLN A 147 -9.55 -6.52 13.70
C GLN A 147 -9.54 -5.03 13.37
N HIS A 148 -9.46 -4.70 12.08
CA HIS A 148 -9.66 -3.35 11.58
C HIS A 148 -10.87 -3.36 10.62
N ILE A 149 -11.98 -2.76 11.04
CA ILE A 149 -13.27 -2.79 10.31
C ILE A 149 -13.68 -1.38 9.90
N GLY A 150 -13.86 -1.17 8.59
CA GLY A 150 -14.34 0.08 8.01
C GLY A 150 -13.28 1.18 8.01
N TYR A 151 -13.12 1.86 9.15
CA TYR A 151 -12.24 3.00 9.32
C TYR A 151 -11.69 3.08 10.75
N PRO A 152 -10.46 3.62 10.94
CA PRO A 152 -9.92 3.91 12.27
C PRO A 152 -10.61 5.16 12.83
N ASP A 153 -10.86 5.20 14.14
CA ASP A 153 -11.73 6.20 14.76
C ASP A 153 -11.19 7.64 14.58
N GLU A 154 -9.88 7.80 14.39
CA GLU A 154 -9.23 9.05 14.05
C GLU A 154 -9.78 9.71 12.76
N LEU A 155 -10.34 8.93 11.82
CA LEU A 155 -10.95 9.49 10.61
C LEU A 155 -12.22 10.31 10.86
N THR A 156 -12.80 10.22 12.06
CA THR A 156 -13.97 11.04 12.46
C THR A 156 -13.57 12.33 13.18
N ASP A 157 -12.29 12.51 13.48
CA ASP A 157 -11.76 13.71 14.15
C ASP A 157 -11.03 14.59 13.13
N MET A 158 -11.71 15.63 12.67
CA MET A 158 -11.17 16.56 11.67
C MET A 158 -9.87 17.24 12.11
N ASN A 159 -9.67 17.48 13.41
CA ASN A 159 -8.43 18.11 13.89
C ASN A 159 -7.22 17.19 13.66
N LYS A 160 -7.38 15.88 13.85
CA LYS A 160 -6.32 14.90 13.58
C LYS A 160 -5.99 14.81 12.10
N ILE A 161 -7.00 14.94 11.24
CA ILE A 161 -6.81 14.96 9.78
C ILE A 161 -6.05 16.21 9.35
N GLU A 162 -6.46 17.38 9.83
CA GLU A 162 -5.77 18.64 9.54
C GLU A 162 -4.33 18.63 10.06
N GLU A 163 -4.09 18.13 11.27
CA GLU A 163 -2.75 17.99 11.84
C GLU A 163 -1.86 17.08 10.99
N PHE A 164 -2.39 15.93 10.55
CA PHE A 164 -1.66 15.00 9.69
C PHE A 164 -1.19 15.65 8.38
N TYR A 165 -1.99 16.55 7.81
CA TYR A 165 -1.70 17.23 6.55
C TYR A 165 -1.07 18.62 6.70
N LYS A 166 -0.76 19.06 7.92
CA LYS A 166 -0.19 20.40 8.19
C LYS A 166 1.12 20.71 7.47
N GLY A 167 1.87 19.68 7.06
CA GLY A 167 3.16 19.81 6.38
C GLY A 167 3.13 19.62 4.86
N LEU A 168 1.95 19.45 4.26
CA LEU A 168 1.77 19.58 2.81
C LEU A 168 1.73 21.05 2.39
#